data_AF-A0A5J4KEI9-F1
#
_entry.id   AF-A0A5J4KEI9-F1
#
_cell.length_a   1.000
_cell.length_b   1.000
_cell.length_c   1.000
_cell.angle_alpha   90.00
_cell.angle_beta   90.00
_cell.angle_gamma   90.00
#
_symmetry.space_group_name_H-M   'P 1'
#
loop_
_entity.id
_entity.type
_entity.pdbx_description
1 polymer ?
#
loop_
_entity_poly.entity_id
_entity_poly.type
_entity_poly.pdbx_seq_one_letter_code
_entity_poly.pdbx_strand_id
1 'polypeptide(L)'
;MGVDITGWIECRRSFMLAGETTPWQAAISLDFLFHGRNYDAFGCLFGVQNYANFRPVAAEWGLPAGVSPRVKEEHQHWDGVRLAGQAGSAGPRSRPLIGKSRQSCRMPVFTGTTGRRMAASSLFEGKAAWDKNFAEAVGHTLGEGIVGRRTWPEGQEWEINSKIYRSDRLRRKDARGSGAVAFAVMEALASNYGDDGVRMIVWFYW
;
A
#
# COMPACT_ATOMS: atom_id res chain seq x y z
N MET A 1 -5.28 -18.22 3.33
CA MET A 1 -3.86 -17.92 3.60
C MET A 1 -3.62 -16.45 3.36
N GLY A 2 -2.80 -15.80 4.19
CA GLY A 2 -2.50 -14.38 4.03
C GLY A 2 -1.26 -14.16 3.16
N VAL A 3 -1.03 -12.91 2.77
CA VAL A 3 0.21 -12.50 2.10
C VAL A 3 0.89 -11.47 2.98
N ASP A 4 2.14 -11.69 3.31
CA ASP A 4 3.00 -10.75 4.01
C ASP A 4 3.95 -10.04 3.04
N ILE A 5 4.50 -8.91 3.48
CA ILE A 5 5.42 -8.07 2.72
C ILE A 5 6.72 -7.95 3.51
N THR A 6 7.85 -8.03 2.82
CA THR A 6 9.15 -7.66 3.36
C THR A 6 9.99 -7.02 2.25
N GLY A 7 11.19 -6.59 2.58
CA GLY A 7 12.11 -5.96 1.66
C GLY A 7 12.91 -4.84 2.31
N TRP A 8 13.38 -3.89 1.51
CA TRP A 8 14.32 -2.86 1.94
C TRP A 8 14.04 -1.51 1.32
N ILE A 9 14.34 -0.45 2.09
CA ILE A 9 14.62 0.86 1.54
C ILE A 9 16.14 0.95 1.29
N GLU A 10 16.52 1.34 0.09
CA GLU A 10 17.91 1.57 -0.30
C GLU A 10 18.15 3.04 -0.60
N CYS A 11 19.38 3.49 -0.36
CA CYS A 11 19.85 4.82 -0.68
C CYS A 11 21.11 4.77 -1.54
N ARG A 12 21.32 5.81 -2.34
CA ARG A 12 22.61 6.10 -2.98
C ARG A 12 22.86 7.59 -2.96
N ARG A 13 24.13 7.99 -2.94
CA ARG A 13 24.52 9.39 -3.05
C ARG A 13 24.47 9.83 -4.51
N SER A 14 23.95 11.04 -4.71
CA SER A 14 23.81 11.69 -6.01
C SER A 14 24.82 12.84 -6.16
N PHE A 15 26.10 12.71 -5.74
CA PHE A 15 27.07 13.83 -5.92
C PHE A 15 28.54 13.38 -6.08
N MET A 16 29.19 13.85 -7.16
CA MET A 16 30.24 14.90 -7.15
C MET A 16 30.71 15.26 -8.57
N LEU A 17 30.53 14.37 -9.56
CA LEU A 17 30.81 14.63 -10.98
C LEU A 17 29.60 14.22 -11.82
N ALA A 18 29.28 14.98 -12.85
CA ALA A 18 28.24 14.62 -13.81
C ALA A 18 28.59 13.26 -14.43
N GLY A 19 27.78 12.24 -14.15
CA GLY A 19 27.95 10.88 -14.69
C GLY A 19 28.39 9.82 -13.67
N GLU A 20 28.78 10.18 -12.44
CA GLU A 20 29.12 9.21 -11.40
C GLU A 20 27.91 8.86 -10.53
N THR A 21 27.38 7.64 -10.67
CA THR A 21 26.38 7.11 -9.74
C THR A 21 27.04 6.18 -8.72
N THR A 22 26.87 6.47 -7.44
CA THR A 22 27.31 5.56 -6.39
C THR A 22 26.43 4.30 -6.34
N PRO A 23 26.97 3.15 -5.91
CA PRO A 23 26.18 1.93 -5.75
C PRO A 23 25.09 2.11 -4.69
N TRP A 24 23.98 1.39 -4.87
CA TRP A 24 22.90 1.35 -3.89
C TRP A 24 23.35 0.65 -2.60
N GLN A 25 22.92 1.19 -1.47
CA GLN A 25 23.16 0.64 -0.14
C GLN A 25 21.84 0.45 0.60
N ALA A 26 21.70 -0.69 1.28
CA ALA A 26 20.56 -0.96 2.14
C ALA A 26 20.55 0.00 3.34
N ALA A 27 19.42 0.68 3.56
CA ALA A 27 19.26 1.65 4.65
C ALA A 27 18.44 1.09 5.81
N ILE A 28 17.29 0.47 5.52
CA ILE A 28 16.40 -0.09 6.54
C ILE A 28 15.53 -1.21 5.96
N SER A 29 15.35 -2.28 6.73
CA SER A 29 14.43 -3.38 6.39
C SER A 29 12.99 -2.94 6.61
N LEU A 30 12.09 -3.39 5.73
CA LEU A 30 10.66 -3.14 5.83
C LEU A 30 10.01 -3.88 7.00
N ASP A 31 10.64 -4.90 7.56
CA ASP A 31 10.13 -5.60 8.75
C ASP A 31 10.01 -4.67 9.97
N PHE A 32 10.80 -3.59 9.99
CA PHE A 32 10.71 -2.54 11.01
C PHE A 32 9.67 -1.46 10.72
N LEU A 33 9.13 -1.41 9.50
CA LEU A 33 8.30 -0.30 9.01
C LEU A 33 6.88 -0.70 8.64
N PHE A 34 6.68 -1.97 8.27
CA PHE A 34 5.38 -2.55 7.96
C PHE A 34 5.00 -3.52 9.06
N HIS A 35 3.92 -3.19 9.77
CA HIS A 35 3.30 -4.09 10.73
C HIS A 35 1.93 -4.52 10.22
N GLY A 36 1.77 -5.83 9.99
CA GLY A 36 0.51 -6.44 9.58
C GLY A 36 0.23 -6.44 8.08
N ARG A 37 -0.95 -6.96 7.73
CA ARG A 37 -1.38 -7.19 6.34
C ARG A 37 -2.39 -6.13 5.93
N ASN A 38 -2.00 -5.25 5.02
CA ASN A 38 -2.89 -4.26 4.45
C ASN A 38 -2.97 -4.43 2.92
N TYR A 39 -3.94 -5.21 2.49
CA TYR A 39 -4.13 -5.52 1.08
C TYR A 39 -4.59 -4.31 0.24
N ASP A 40 -5.10 -3.26 0.87
CA ASP A 40 -5.39 -2.01 0.15
C ASP A 40 -4.11 -1.27 -0.21
N ALA A 41 -3.16 -1.19 0.73
CA ALA A 41 -1.83 -0.67 0.44
C ALA A 41 -1.12 -1.53 -0.60
N PHE A 42 -1.14 -2.86 -0.44
CA PHE A 42 -0.45 -3.77 -1.37
C PHE A 42 -1.07 -3.74 -2.76
N GLY A 43 -2.40 -3.72 -2.86
CA GLY A 43 -3.12 -3.60 -4.13
C GLY A 43 -2.92 -2.24 -4.80
N CYS A 44 -2.92 -1.16 -4.02
CA CYS A 44 -2.70 0.20 -4.52
C CYS A 44 -1.27 0.42 -5.02
N LEU A 45 -0.27 -0.11 -4.31
CA LEU A 45 1.13 0.10 -4.63
C LEU A 45 1.61 -0.89 -5.68
N PHE A 46 1.40 -2.19 -5.45
CA PHE A 46 2.04 -3.27 -6.18
C PHE A 46 1.05 -4.15 -6.95
N GLY A 47 -0.25 -4.04 -6.68
CA GLY A 47 -1.28 -4.87 -7.31
C GLY A 47 -1.45 -6.24 -6.67
N VAL A 48 -0.83 -6.49 -5.51
CA VAL A 48 -0.97 -7.74 -4.75
C VAL A 48 -2.25 -7.71 -3.94
N GLN A 49 -3.03 -8.80 -4.02
CA GLN A 49 -4.29 -8.94 -3.29
C GLN A 49 -5.19 -7.71 -3.49
N ASN A 50 -5.25 -7.23 -4.73
CA ASN A 50 -5.91 -5.99 -5.10
C ASN A 50 -7.43 -6.13 -5.20
N TYR A 51 -8.08 -6.48 -4.09
CA TYR A 51 -9.54 -6.58 -3.98
C TYR A 51 -10.25 -5.25 -4.30
N ALA A 52 -9.50 -4.14 -4.23
CA ALA A 52 -9.99 -2.82 -4.56
C ALA A 52 -9.85 -2.41 -6.02
N ASN A 53 -9.21 -3.24 -6.86
CA ASN A 53 -8.98 -2.94 -8.27
C ASN A 53 -8.36 -1.55 -8.51
N PHE A 54 -7.41 -1.18 -7.67
CA PHE A 54 -6.54 -0.03 -7.92
C PHE A 54 -5.73 -0.27 -9.18
N ARG A 55 -5.44 0.80 -9.94
CA ARG A 55 -4.31 0.76 -10.86
C ARG A 55 -3.03 0.88 -10.01
N PRO A 56 -2.18 -0.17 -9.97
CA PRO A 56 -0.98 -0.15 -9.13
C PRO A 56 -0.04 0.97 -9.55
N VAL A 57 0.60 1.59 -8.55
CA VAL A 57 1.60 2.66 -8.77
C VAL A 57 2.90 2.08 -9.31
N ALA A 58 3.31 0.95 -8.77
CA ALA A 58 4.49 0.17 -9.10
C ALA A 58 4.05 -1.19 -9.66
N ALA A 59 3.60 -1.19 -10.91
CA ALA A 59 3.12 -2.41 -11.58
C ALA A 59 4.25 -3.28 -12.12
N GLU A 60 5.47 -2.73 -12.18
CA GLU A 60 6.64 -3.41 -12.72
C GLU A 60 7.19 -4.40 -11.69
N TRP A 61 7.36 -5.64 -12.17
CA TRP A 61 7.82 -6.77 -11.39
C TRP A 61 9.24 -7.15 -11.79
N GLY A 62 10.08 -7.49 -10.81
CA GLY A 62 11.46 -7.91 -11.01
C GLY A 62 12.45 -7.16 -10.11
N LEU A 63 13.55 -7.82 -9.76
CA LEU A 63 14.61 -7.20 -8.97
C LEU A 63 15.32 -6.14 -9.83
N PRO A 64 15.40 -4.87 -9.38
CA PRO A 64 16.03 -3.81 -10.17
C PRO A 64 17.50 -4.10 -10.45
N ALA A 65 18.03 -3.57 -11.55
CA ALA A 65 19.46 -3.62 -11.79
C ALA A 65 20.22 -2.84 -10.68
N GLY A 66 21.38 -3.38 -10.27
CA GLY A 66 22.25 -2.74 -9.29
C GLY A 66 21.68 -2.66 -7.88
N VAL A 67 20.86 -3.62 -7.44
CA VAL A 67 20.55 -3.78 -6.01
C VAL A 67 21.80 -3.87 -5.15
N SER A 68 21.69 -3.39 -3.92
CA SER A 68 22.77 -3.55 -2.94
C SER A 68 23.05 -5.03 -2.71
N PRO A 69 24.29 -5.40 -2.35
CA PRO A 69 24.64 -6.77 -2.02
C PRO A 69 23.72 -7.38 -0.96
N ARG A 70 23.31 -6.58 0.05
CA ARG A 70 22.42 -7.01 1.12
C ARG A 70 21.04 -7.41 0.61
N VAL A 71 20.43 -6.58 -0.24
CA VAL A 71 19.13 -6.88 -0.84
C VAL A 71 19.23 -8.13 -1.73
N LYS A 72 20.31 -8.26 -2.50
CA LYS A 72 20.53 -9.43 -3.36
C LYS A 72 20.66 -10.72 -2.55
N GLU A 73 21.46 -10.72 -1.49
CA GLU A 73 21.67 -11.86 -0.60
C GLU A 73 20.36 -12.27 0.08
N GLU A 74 19.65 -11.32 0.69
CA GLU A 74 18.42 -11.62 1.42
C GLU A 74 17.33 -12.12 0.48
N HIS A 75 17.17 -11.49 -0.68
CA HIS A 75 16.24 -11.94 -1.70
C HIS A 75 16.52 -13.38 -2.19
N GLN A 76 17.80 -13.78 -2.30
CA GLN A 76 18.18 -15.15 -2.66
C GLN A 76 17.82 -16.17 -1.58
N HIS A 77 17.77 -15.75 -0.31
CA HIS A 77 17.34 -16.61 0.79
C HIS A 77 15.84 -16.96 0.70
N TRP A 78 15.05 -16.09 0.09
CA TRP A 78 13.62 -16.27 -0.12
C TRP A 78 13.32 -17.02 -1.43
N ASP A 79 13.71 -18.29 -1.51
CA ASP A 79 13.40 -19.18 -2.66
C ASP A 79 11.88 -19.48 -2.73
N GLY A 80 11.27 -19.38 -3.92
CA GLY A 80 9.84 -19.67 -4.15
C GLY A 80 8.85 -18.50 -3.96
N VAL A 81 9.35 -17.29 -3.77
CA VAL A 81 8.57 -16.05 -3.62
C VAL A 81 8.05 -15.52 -4.98
N ARG A 82 6.84 -14.95 -5.02
CA ARG A 82 6.42 -14.14 -6.19
C ARG A 82 7.15 -12.79 -6.15
N LEU A 83 8.00 -12.59 -7.15
CA LEU A 83 9.10 -11.64 -7.15
C LEU A 83 8.71 -10.19 -7.47
N ALA A 84 9.07 -9.31 -6.53
CA ALA A 84 9.62 -7.95 -6.67
C ALA A 84 8.75 -6.85 -7.30
N GLY A 85 7.95 -6.13 -6.51
CA GLY A 85 7.42 -4.83 -6.93
C GLY A 85 8.40 -3.72 -6.52
N GLN A 86 8.75 -2.79 -7.40
CA GLN A 86 9.60 -1.66 -7.04
C GLN A 86 8.80 -0.37 -6.85
N ALA A 87 8.75 0.17 -5.63
CA ALA A 87 8.24 1.51 -5.38
C ALA A 87 9.41 2.48 -5.19
N GLY A 88 9.66 3.38 -6.14
CA GLY A 88 10.63 4.46 -5.99
C GLY A 88 11.81 4.52 -6.96
N SER A 89 11.75 3.85 -8.12
CA SER A 89 12.62 4.20 -9.27
C SER A 89 11.90 4.97 -10.37
N ALA A 90 10.58 5.11 -10.29
CA ALA A 90 9.85 5.95 -11.22
C ALA A 90 10.40 7.36 -11.00
N GLY A 91 11.08 7.89 -12.03
CA GLY A 91 11.74 9.20 -12.01
C GLY A 91 10.77 10.36 -11.69
N PRO A 92 10.89 11.54 -12.29
CA PRO A 92 10.28 12.79 -11.77
C PRO A 92 8.74 12.83 -11.62
N ARG A 93 8.00 11.74 -11.84
CA ARG A 93 6.53 11.60 -11.73
C ARG A 93 6.02 10.80 -10.53
N SER A 94 6.86 10.16 -9.72
CA SER A 94 6.39 9.34 -8.57
C SER A 94 6.02 10.17 -7.34
N ARG A 95 6.55 11.39 -7.22
CA ARG A 95 6.46 12.26 -6.04
C ARG A 95 5.04 12.69 -5.60
N PRO A 96 3.96 12.71 -6.41
CA PRO A 96 2.64 13.11 -5.90
C PRO A 96 1.58 11.99 -5.83
N LEU A 97 1.89 10.74 -6.19
CA LEU A 97 0.83 9.76 -6.52
C LEU A 97 -0.03 9.32 -5.34
N ILE A 98 0.46 9.35 -4.11
CA ILE A 98 -0.31 8.90 -2.95
C ILE A 98 -0.98 10.06 -2.19
N GLY A 99 -0.39 11.27 -2.21
CA GLY A 99 -0.90 12.44 -1.48
C GLY A 99 -1.83 13.36 -2.28
N LYS A 100 -1.69 13.43 -3.62
CA LYS A 100 -2.45 14.38 -4.46
C LYS A 100 -3.27 13.72 -5.58
N SER A 101 -3.17 12.40 -5.80
CA SER A 101 -3.92 11.78 -6.88
C SER A 101 -5.39 11.56 -6.51
N ARG A 102 -6.29 12.11 -7.32
CA ARG A 102 -7.75 11.90 -7.23
C ARG A 102 -8.19 10.54 -7.76
N GLN A 103 -7.26 9.66 -8.11
CA GLN A 103 -7.59 8.42 -8.80
C GLN A 103 -8.27 7.45 -7.84
N SER A 104 -9.59 7.30 -8.01
CA SER A 104 -10.42 6.35 -7.28
C SER A 104 -10.23 4.94 -7.83
N CYS A 105 -10.54 3.94 -7.00
CA CYS A 105 -10.72 2.57 -7.46
C CYS A 105 -11.72 2.47 -8.62
N ARG A 106 -11.54 1.47 -9.49
CA ARG A 106 -12.50 1.16 -10.57
C ARG A 106 -13.72 0.43 -10.04
N MET A 107 -13.56 -0.35 -8.97
CA MET A 107 -14.68 -0.88 -8.22
C MET A 107 -14.95 0.01 -7.02
N PRO A 108 -16.21 0.39 -6.76
CA PRO A 108 -16.56 0.88 -5.46
C PRO A 108 -16.42 -0.29 -4.50
N VAL A 109 -15.32 -0.32 -3.74
CA VAL A 109 -15.22 -1.24 -2.63
C VAL A 109 -16.04 -0.62 -1.53
N PHE A 110 -17.20 -1.22 -1.23
CA PHE A 110 -18.07 -0.78 -0.15
C PHE A 110 -17.46 -1.17 1.18
N THR A 111 -16.46 -0.38 1.53
CA THR A 111 -15.82 -0.36 2.81
C THR A 111 -16.68 0.55 3.65
N GLY A 112 -17.64 -0.01 4.38
CA GLY A 112 -18.33 0.75 5.40
C GLY A 112 -17.28 1.46 6.26
N THR A 113 -17.20 2.78 6.14
CA THR A 113 -16.38 3.63 7.00
C THR A 113 -16.89 3.46 8.41
N THR A 114 -16.24 2.65 9.22
CA THR A 114 -16.56 2.62 10.65
C THR A 114 -16.19 3.96 11.24
N GLY A 115 -17.19 4.71 11.70
CA GLY A 115 -16.98 5.94 12.45
C GLY A 115 -17.87 5.92 13.67
N ARG A 116 -17.30 6.12 14.87
CA ARG A 116 -18.09 6.62 16.00
C ARG A 116 -18.50 8.05 15.67
N ARG A 117 -19.76 8.39 15.90
CA ARG A 117 -20.22 9.78 15.84
C ARG A 117 -19.57 10.57 16.99
N MET A 118 -18.35 11.03 16.80
CA MET A 118 -17.76 12.12 17.56
C MET A 118 -17.63 13.30 16.60
N ALA A 119 -18.30 14.40 16.94
CA ALA A 119 -18.28 15.73 16.31
C ALA A 119 -17.60 15.84 14.92
N ALA A 120 -18.43 16.03 13.88
CA ALA A 120 -18.08 16.59 12.56
C ALA A 120 -17.02 15.91 11.67
N SER A 121 -16.30 14.87 12.10
CA SER A 121 -15.34 14.17 11.23
C SER A 121 -15.45 12.64 11.30
N SER A 122 -15.89 12.01 10.21
CA SER A 122 -15.74 10.57 10.01
C SER A 122 -14.33 10.26 9.51
N LEU A 123 -13.50 9.61 10.31
CA LEU A 123 -12.21 9.06 9.87
C LEU A 123 -12.45 7.66 9.28
N PHE A 124 -11.78 7.34 8.17
CA PHE A 124 -11.81 5.99 7.60
C PHE A 124 -11.02 5.04 8.52
N GLU A 125 -11.72 4.15 9.23
CA GLU A 125 -11.10 3.18 10.14
C GLU A 125 -10.72 1.87 9.42
N GLY A 126 -11.45 1.48 8.37
CA GLY A 126 -11.14 0.27 7.60
C GLY A 126 -12.32 -0.26 6.77
N LYS A 127 -12.18 -1.48 6.26
CA LYS A 127 -13.21 -2.14 5.46
C LYS A 127 -14.22 -2.88 6.34
N ALA A 128 -15.50 -2.59 6.16
CA ALA A 128 -16.60 -3.38 6.72
C ALA A 128 -16.72 -4.81 6.16
N ALA A 129 -16.01 -5.14 5.08
CA ALA A 129 -16.01 -6.48 4.48
C ALA A 129 -15.61 -7.60 5.45
N TRP A 130 -14.88 -7.26 6.52
CA TRP A 130 -14.47 -8.20 7.58
C TRP A 130 -15.33 -8.08 8.86
N ASP A 131 -16.33 -7.20 8.89
CA ASP A 131 -17.19 -6.99 10.05
C ASP A 131 -18.43 -7.91 9.98
N LYS A 132 -18.52 -8.87 10.91
CA LYS A 132 -19.63 -9.81 11.00
C LYS A 132 -20.98 -9.11 11.18
N ASN A 133 -21.02 -8.05 11.99
CA ASN A 133 -22.25 -7.34 12.27
C ASN A 133 -22.77 -6.64 11.01
N PHE A 134 -21.86 -6.08 10.21
CA PHE A 134 -22.22 -5.51 8.92
C PHE A 134 -22.73 -6.59 7.95
N ALA A 135 -22.02 -7.71 7.86
CA ALA A 135 -22.38 -8.81 6.98
C ALA A 135 -23.78 -9.37 7.28
N GLU A 136 -24.08 -9.58 8.56
CA GLU A 136 -25.40 -9.99 9.04
C GLU A 136 -26.48 -8.94 8.72
N ALA A 137 -26.22 -7.67 9.01
CA ALA A 137 -27.18 -6.59 8.83
C ALA A 137 -27.58 -6.36 7.36
N VAL A 138 -26.66 -6.57 6.42
CA VAL A 138 -26.94 -6.39 4.97
C VAL A 138 -27.15 -7.71 4.23
N GLY A 139 -27.23 -8.82 4.96
CA GLY A 139 -27.65 -10.14 4.46
C GLY A 139 -26.69 -10.78 3.47
N HIS A 140 -25.38 -10.78 3.76
CA HIS A 140 -24.38 -11.51 2.98
C HIS A 140 -23.35 -12.19 3.89
N THR A 141 -22.58 -13.12 3.33
CA THR A 141 -21.46 -13.75 4.01
C THR A 141 -20.24 -12.83 4.02
N LEU A 142 -19.33 -13.03 5.00
CA LEU A 142 -18.02 -12.36 5.01
C LEU A 142 -17.26 -12.58 3.70
N GLY A 143 -17.29 -13.81 3.16
CA GLY A 143 -16.63 -14.14 1.89
C GLY A 143 -17.14 -13.30 0.71
N GLU A 144 -18.46 -13.11 0.61
CA GLU A 144 -19.05 -12.25 -0.41
C GLU A 144 -18.67 -10.78 -0.24
N GLY A 145 -18.49 -10.34 1.01
CA GLY A 145 -17.99 -9.01 1.35
C GLY A 145 -16.53 -8.80 0.94
N ILE A 146 -15.66 -9.75 1.27
CA ILE A 146 -14.21 -9.68 0.99
C ILE A 146 -13.93 -9.66 -0.51
N VAL A 147 -14.63 -10.50 -1.28
CA VAL A 147 -14.45 -10.60 -2.73
C VAL A 147 -15.15 -9.45 -3.47
N GLY A 148 -15.97 -8.65 -2.77
CA GLY A 148 -16.68 -7.51 -3.37
C GLY A 148 -17.76 -7.94 -4.38
N ARG A 149 -18.37 -9.12 -4.17
CA ARG A 149 -19.44 -9.63 -5.05
C ARG A 149 -20.72 -8.81 -4.95
N ARG A 150 -20.95 -8.18 -3.79
CA ARG A 150 -22.10 -7.32 -3.54
C ARG A 150 -21.67 -5.86 -3.55
N THR A 151 -22.41 -5.06 -4.32
CA THR A 151 -22.18 -3.63 -4.48
C THR A 151 -23.42 -2.85 -4.07
N TRP A 152 -23.22 -1.66 -3.52
CA TRP A 152 -24.28 -0.77 -3.03
C TRP A 152 -24.24 0.57 -3.79
N PRO A 153 -25.27 1.40 -3.79
CA PRO A 153 -25.16 2.76 -4.33
C PRO A 153 -24.18 3.62 -3.51
N GLU A 154 -23.33 4.40 -4.17
CA GLU A 154 -22.41 5.33 -3.51
C GLU A 154 -23.19 6.34 -2.64
N GLY A 155 -22.72 6.58 -1.41
CA GLY A 155 -23.39 7.41 -0.41
C GLY A 155 -24.44 6.70 0.45
N GLN A 156 -24.76 5.43 0.20
CA GLN A 156 -25.66 4.67 1.08
C GLN A 156 -25.04 4.49 2.48
N GLU A 157 -25.81 4.73 3.53
CA GLU A 157 -25.37 4.65 4.92
C GLU A 157 -26.19 3.62 5.71
N TRP A 158 -25.54 2.96 6.66
CA TRP A 158 -26.17 2.09 7.67
C TRP A 158 -25.65 2.49 9.04
N GLU A 159 -26.53 2.48 10.04
CA GLU A 159 -26.13 2.59 11.44
C GLU A 159 -26.34 1.22 12.09
N ILE A 160 -25.25 0.57 12.50
CA ILE A 160 -25.28 -0.76 13.10
C ILE A 160 -24.40 -0.71 14.36
N ASN A 161 -24.96 -1.07 15.52
CA ASN A 161 -24.22 -1.11 16.79
C ASN A 161 -23.44 0.19 17.10
N SER A 162 -24.07 1.35 16.91
CA SER A 162 -23.46 2.69 17.10
C SER A 162 -22.26 3.00 16.20
N LYS A 163 -22.05 2.20 15.14
CA LYS A 163 -21.11 2.46 14.06
C LYS A 163 -21.89 2.87 12.82
N ILE A 164 -21.48 3.97 12.21
CA ILE A 164 -21.93 4.31 10.86
C ILE A 164 -21.10 3.46 9.90
N TYR A 165 -21.72 2.96 8.85
CA TYR A 165 -21.10 2.31 7.71
C TYR A 165 -21.54 3.08 6.47
N ARG A 166 -20.60 3.53 5.64
CA ARG A 166 -20.93 4.21 4.38
C ARG A 166 -20.37 3.50 3.18
N SER A 167 -21.19 3.48 2.15
CA SER A 167 -20.94 2.96 0.84
C SER A 167 -20.12 3.97 0.00
N ASP A 168 -18.79 3.91 0.01
CA ASP A 168 -17.93 4.89 -0.67
C ASP A 168 -16.88 4.26 -1.60
N ARG A 169 -16.36 5.05 -2.54
CA ARG A 169 -15.18 4.66 -3.33
C ARG A 169 -13.91 4.90 -2.54
N LEU A 170 -13.18 3.82 -2.28
CA LEU A 170 -11.83 3.88 -1.72
C LEU A 170 -10.91 4.70 -2.65
N ARG A 171 -10.15 5.64 -2.05
CA ARG A 171 -9.15 6.45 -2.75
C ARG A 171 -7.76 6.03 -2.30
N ARG A 172 -6.74 6.35 -3.09
CA ARG A 172 -5.34 6.02 -2.75
C ARG A 172 -4.90 6.56 -1.39
N LYS A 173 -5.40 7.74 -0.99
CA LYS A 173 -5.10 8.32 0.32
C LYS A 173 -5.61 7.47 1.49
N ASP A 174 -6.67 6.68 1.28
CA ASP A 174 -7.30 5.85 2.30
C ASP A 174 -6.54 4.51 2.44
N ALA A 175 -5.83 4.07 1.38
CA ALA A 175 -4.95 2.91 1.40
C ALA A 175 -3.59 3.15 2.10
N ARG A 176 -3.32 4.37 2.63
CA ARG A 176 -2.01 4.73 3.21
C ARG A 176 -1.71 4.11 4.57
N GLY A 177 -2.72 3.64 5.31
CA GLY A 177 -2.63 3.39 6.75
C GLY A 177 -1.38 2.62 7.21
N SER A 178 -1.05 1.49 6.56
CA SER A 178 0.09 0.65 6.98
C SER A 178 1.44 1.06 6.39
N GLY A 179 1.45 1.87 5.33
CA GLY A 179 2.69 2.30 4.65
C GLY A 179 3.18 3.67 5.11
N ALA A 180 2.43 4.34 6.00
CA ALA A 180 2.71 5.72 6.40
C ALA A 180 4.12 5.91 6.96
N VAL A 181 4.57 4.99 7.83
CA VAL A 181 5.91 5.04 8.43
C VAL A 181 6.99 4.85 7.36
N ALA A 182 6.84 3.84 6.49
CA ALA A 182 7.78 3.63 5.39
C ALA A 182 7.89 4.86 4.47
N PHE A 183 6.77 5.50 4.13
CA PHE A 183 6.79 6.73 3.33
C PHE A 183 7.45 7.90 4.05
N ALA A 184 7.22 8.07 5.35
CA ALA A 184 7.88 9.11 6.14
C ALA A 184 9.41 8.91 6.18
N VAL A 185 9.86 7.66 6.33
CA VAL A 185 11.29 7.32 6.29
C VAL A 185 11.88 7.61 4.90
N MET A 186 11.20 7.22 3.82
CA MET A 186 11.65 7.54 2.46
C MET A 186 11.72 9.06 2.21
N GLU A 187 10.76 9.83 2.71
CA GLU A 187 10.75 11.30 2.59
C GLU A 187 11.91 11.96 3.34
N ALA A 188 12.21 11.46 4.56
CA ALA A 188 13.37 11.90 5.32
C ALA A 188 14.69 11.59 4.60
N LEU A 189 14.84 10.37 4.06
CA LEU A 189 16.03 9.98 3.31
C LEU A 189 16.17 10.78 2.00
N ALA A 190 15.06 11.02 1.30
CA ALA A 190 15.05 11.78 0.04
C ALA A 190 15.46 13.24 0.24
N SER A 191 15.22 13.80 1.44
CA SER A 191 15.68 15.14 1.81
C SER A 191 17.22 15.26 1.82
N ASN A 192 17.94 14.14 1.97
CA ASN A 192 19.41 14.11 1.97
C ASN A 192 20.00 13.53 0.68
N TYR A 193 19.38 12.52 0.07
CA TYR A 193 19.93 11.79 -1.09
C TYR A 193 19.30 12.19 -2.44
N GLY A 194 18.25 13.01 -2.41
CA GLY A 194 17.40 13.29 -3.56
C GLY A 194 16.43 12.15 -3.86
N ASP A 195 15.39 12.43 -4.65
CA ASP A 195 14.34 11.43 -4.95
C ASP A 195 14.89 10.23 -5.70
N ASP A 196 15.77 10.46 -6.68
CA ASP A 196 16.40 9.40 -7.47
C ASP A 196 17.49 8.64 -6.68
N GLY A 197 17.76 9.10 -5.46
CA GLY A 197 18.70 8.52 -4.52
C GLY A 197 18.04 7.61 -3.49
N VAL A 198 16.72 7.44 -3.50
CA VAL A 198 15.97 6.61 -2.53
C VAL A 198 14.97 5.72 -3.25
N ARG A 199 14.97 4.42 -2.93
CA ARG A 199 13.99 3.48 -3.47
C ARG A 199 13.57 2.43 -2.44
N MET A 200 12.36 1.92 -2.59
CA MET A 200 11.85 0.79 -1.83
C MET A 200 11.69 -0.42 -2.74
N ILE A 201 12.26 -1.54 -2.32
CA ILE A 201 12.21 -2.84 -2.99
C ILE A 201 11.43 -3.76 -2.06
N VAL A 202 10.38 -4.39 -2.58
CA VAL A 202 9.52 -5.26 -1.77
C VAL A 202 9.35 -6.62 -2.43
N TRP A 203 9.17 -7.66 -1.62
CA TRP A 203 8.72 -8.97 -2.08
C TRP A 203 7.69 -9.56 -1.11
N PHE A 204 6.94 -10.55 -1.58
CA PHE A 204 5.73 -11.05 -0.91
C PHE A 204 5.79 -12.55 -0.67
N TYR A 205 5.42 -12.99 0.53
CA TYR A 205 5.41 -14.41 0.93
C TYR A 205 4.08 -14.79 1.61
N TRP A 206 3.84 -16.10 1.79
CA TRP A 206 2.55 -16.68 2.21
C TRP A 206 2.61 -17.35 3.59
#